data_AF-A0A4Z2DB22-F1
#
_entry.id   AF-A0A4Z2DB22-F1
#
_cell.length_a   1.000
_cell.length_b   1.000
_cell.length_c   1.000
_cell.angle_alpha   90.00
_cell.angle_beta   90.00
_cell.angle_gamma   90.00
#
_symmetry.space_group_name_H-M   'P 1'
#
loop_
_entity.id
_entity.type
_entity.pdbx_description
1 polymer ?
#
loop_
_entity_poly.entity_id
_entity_poly.type
_entity_poly.pdbx_seq_one_letter_code
_entity_poly.pdbx_strand_id
1 'polypeptide(L)'
;MSNDNKTVQNKSLRIKQTKRKEDKQPFLIDKDYNIIPGTYKTPVGEVRIKKIEAPRRYDVISLARSINENFAPRTKELFTPEIEAVKEAMKTGNYVAWRPIDKPWNQQDCQRVCCNSRCFCGHLLNEHDSFSAKIIVPKCNHTGCLCKGFKFIPSRPEEVGEFWITKRSDFDRSAYRVKCKCKHTHEEHASYPVPYQCKVKGCRCSGFSSAFLCAACDKHWHEHETVFETEVERKADGRPVGEAWLPFAELPELAKIALTGVDNPDIQTLMDALPTNSRQNIPEQQILPALCELKDLK
;
A
#
# COMPACT_ATOMS: atom_id res chain seq x y z
N MET A 1 60.85 66.37 -11.18
CA MET A 1 61.73 66.27 -10.00
C MET A 1 60.88 65.70 -8.89
N SER A 2 61.14 64.62 -8.18
CA SER A 2 62.03 63.46 -8.29
C SER A 2 61.39 62.41 -7.38
N ASN A 3 61.71 61.14 -7.60
CA ASN A 3 61.33 59.98 -6.78
C ASN A 3 61.52 60.17 -5.26
N ASP A 4 60.78 59.42 -4.44
CA ASP A 4 61.41 58.41 -3.57
C ASP A 4 60.44 57.44 -2.87
N ASN A 5 60.83 56.16 -2.96
CA ASN A 5 60.31 54.99 -2.24
C ASN A 5 60.51 55.09 -0.73
N LYS A 6 59.54 54.63 0.09
CA LYS A 6 59.84 53.89 1.34
C LYS A 6 58.83 52.79 1.66
N THR A 7 59.32 51.57 1.43
CA THR A 7 59.11 50.29 2.11
C THR A 7 58.46 50.34 3.50
N VAL A 8 57.37 49.58 3.69
CA VAL A 8 56.83 49.25 5.03
C VAL A 8 57.10 47.78 5.32
N GLN A 9 57.82 47.52 6.40
CA GLN A 9 58.26 46.21 6.85
C GLN A 9 57.15 45.39 7.52
N ASN A 10 57.20 44.09 7.24
CA ASN A 10 56.48 42.98 7.87
C ASN A 10 56.52 42.99 9.42
N LYS A 11 55.36 42.78 10.05
CA LYS A 11 55.27 42.09 11.34
C LYS A 11 54.29 40.92 11.23
N SER A 12 54.89 39.74 11.30
CA SER A 12 54.25 38.42 11.32
C SER A 12 53.39 38.25 12.59
N LEU A 13 52.09 38.03 12.42
CA LEU A 13 51.21 37.49 13.46
C LEU A 13 50.82 36.07 13.07
N ARG A 14 51.49 35.13 13.73
CA ARG A 14 51.39 33.68 13.58
C ARG A 14 50.05 33.21 14.18
N ILE A 15 49.01 33.08 13.35
CA ILE A 15 47.73 32.49 13.77
C ILE A 15 47.90 30.97 13.83
N LYS A 16 47.81 30.43 15.04
CA LYS A 16 47.90 29.01 15.36
C LYS A 16 46.76 28.25 14.66
N GLN A 17 47.12 27.36 13.74
CA GLN A 17 46.20 26.34 13.21
C GLN A 17 45.75 25.43 14.37
N THR A 18 44.49 25.57 14.78
CA THR A 18 43.83 24.59 15.62
C THR A 18 43.22 23.53 14.71
N LYS A 19 43.80 22.32 14.74
CA LYS A 19 43.25 21.13 14.09
C LYS A 19 41.86 20.85 14.66
N ARG A 20 40.80 21.10 13.89
CA ARG A 20 39.47 20.52 14.18
C ARG A 20 39.59 19.00 14.06
N LYS A 21 39.12 18.29 15.08
CA LYS A 21 38.88 16.84 15.04
C LYS A 21 38.12 16.53 13.75
N GLU A 22 38.65 15.62 12.94
CA GLU A 22 37.91 15.00 11.85
C GLU A 22 36.68 14.33 12.46
N ASP A 23 35.51 14.94 12.27
CA ASP A 23 34.24 14.26 12.43
C ASP A 23 34.26 13.08 11.45
N LYS A 24 34.50 11.87 11.97
CA LYS A 24 34.41 10.64 11.18
C LYS A 24 33.01 10.61 10.55
N GLN A 25 32.91 10.92 9.26
CA GLN A 25 31.66 10.78 8.53
C GLN A 25 31.18 9.33 8.71
N PRO A 26 29.97 9.11 9.25
CA PRO A 26 29.49 7.77 9.55
C PRO A 26 29.17 6.96 8.29
N PHE A 27 29.15 7.61 7.13
CA PHE A 27 28.83 7.03 5.83
C PHE A 27 30.05 7.10 4.91
N LEU A 28 30.31 6.01 4.19
CA LEU A 28 31.33 5.99 3.14
C LEU A 28 30.76 6.69 1.91
N ILE A 29 31.56 7.55 1.28
CA ILE A 29 31.16 8.30 0.08
C ILE A 29 32.02 7.88 -1.12
N ASP A 30 31.43 7.92 -2.32
CA ASP A 30 32.14 7.71 -3.58
C ASP A 30 32.85 8.99 -4.06
N LYS A 31 33.47 8.92 -5.24
CA LYS A 31 34.21 10.05 -5.85
C LYS A 31 33.32 11.25 -6.20
N ASP A 32 32.03 11.01 -6.34
CA ASP A 32 31.01 12.01 -6.70
C ASP A 32 30.27 12.51 -5.45
N TYR A 33 30.79 12.22 -4.25
CA TYR A 33 30.23 12.57 -2.94
C TYR A 33 28.88 11.90 -2.63
N ASN A 34 28.50 10.84 -3.33
CA ASN A 34 27.31 10.06 -3.00
C ASN A 34 27.60 9.07 -1.88
N ILE A 35 26.63 8.84 -1.00
CA ILE A 35 26.75 7.78 0.01
C ILE A 35 26.74 6.43 -0.70
N ILE A 36 27.77 5.63 -0.44
CA ILE A 36 27.89 4.27 -0.97
C ILE A 36 26.75 3.42 -0.39
N PRO A 37 26.06 2.59 -1.19
CA PRO A 37 25.06 1.67 -0.67
C PRO A 37 25.69 0.66 0.30
N GLY A 38 25.03 0.41 1.42
CA GLY A 38 25.55 -0.48 2.46
C GLY A 38 24.82 -0.36 3.78
N THR A 39 25.26 -1.18 4.73
CA THR A 39 24.78 -1.15 6.11
C THR A 39 25.79 -0.41 6.98
N TYR A 40 25.35 0.66 7.64
CA TYR A 40 26.18 1.55 8.44
C TYR A 40 25.75 1.50 9.90
N LYS A 41 26.71 1.35 10.81
CA LYS A 41 26.47 1.51 12.25
C LYS A 41 26.56 2.99 12.59
N THR A 42 25.44 3.56 13.03
CA THR A 42 25.35 4.97 13.44
C THR A 42 25.03 5.06 14.94
N PRO A 43 25.19 6.23 15.59
CA PRO A 43 24.80 6.42 16.99
C PRO A 43 23.31 6.16 17.27
N VAL A 44 22.46 6.25 16.25
CA VAL A 44 21.01 5.99 16.34
C VAL A 44 20.63 4.56 15.93
N GLY A 45 21.61 3.69 15.68
CA GLY A 45 21.41 2.30 15.29
C GLY A 45 21.94 1.97 13.90
N GLU A 46 21.56 0.80 13.40
CA GLU A 46 21.94 0.33 12.07
C GLU A 46 21.09 1.02 10.99
N VAL A 47 21.75 1.70 10.05
CA VAL A 47 21.12 2.38 8.93
C VAL A 47 21.52 1.68 7.64
N ARG A 48 20.53 1.20 6.87
CA ARG A 48 20.75 0.59 5.56
C ARG A 48 20.50 1.61 4.46
N ILE A 49 21.56 1.99 3.75
CA ILE A 49 21.48 2.82 2.55
C ILE A 49 21.36 1.89 1.34
N LYS A 50 20.26 2.02 0.59
CA LYS A 50 20.04 1.27 -0.64
C LYS A 50 20.48 2.08 -1.85
N LYS A 51 20.94 1.39 -2.89
CA LYS A 51 21.15 2.01 -4.21
C LYS A 51 19.78 2.42 -4.76
N ILE A 52 19.62 3.69 -5.10
CA ILE A 52 18.43 4.18 -5.80
C ILE A 52 18.76 4.12 -7.28
N GLU A 53 18.11 3.22 -8.00
CA GLU A 53 18.24 3.15 -9.46
C GLU A 53 17.12 4.00 -10.09
N ALA A 54 17.50 4.86 -11.03
CA ALA A 54 16.52 5.56 -11.83
C ALA A 54 15.71 4.52 -12.64
N PRO A 55 14.38 4.70 -12.77
CA PRO A 55 13.59 3.81 -13.60
C PRO A 55 14.07 3.91 -15.06
N ARG A 56 14.05 2.78 -15.77
CA ARG A 56 14.49 2.74 -17.18
C ARG A 56 13.56 3.56 -18.09
N ARG A 57 12.28 3.67 -17.70
CA ARG A 57 11.23 4.41 -18.39
C ARG A 57 10.38 5.17 -17.38
N TYR A 58 9.79 6.28 -17.80
CA TYR A 58 8.82 7.01 -16.98
C TYR A 58 7.47 6.28 -17.01
N ASP A 59 7.38 5.17 -16.30
CA ASP A 59 6.20 4.30 -16.21
C ASP A 59 6.12 3.68 -14.80
N VAL A 60 4.91 3.39 -14.32
CA VAL A 60 4.67 2.87 -12.98
C VAL A 60 5.29 1.50 -12.73
N ILE A 61 5.34 0.60 -13.73
CA ILE A 61 5.97 -0.73 -13.59
C ILE A 61 7.48 -0.57 -13.52
N SER A 62 8.05 0.29 -14.38
CA SER A 62 9.48 0.58 -14.36
C SER A 62 9.93 1.19 -13.04
N LEU A 63 9.14 2.14 -12.51
CA LEU A 63 9.35 2.75 -11.19
C LEU A 63 9.20 1.74 -10.05
N ALA A 64 8.17 0.91 -10.09
CA ALA A 64 7.95 -0.11 -9.06
C ALA A 64 9.13 -1.08 -8.98
N ARG A 65 9.70 -1.49 -10.11
CA ARG A 65 10.92 -2.33 -10.15
C ARG A 65 12.16 -1.60 -9.64
N SER A 66 12.35 -0.33 -9.99
CA SER A 66 13.55 0.41 -9.58
C SER A 66 13.59 0.68 -8.07
N ILE A 67 12.43 0.71 -7.41
CA ILE A 67 12.30 0.87 -5.96
C ILE A 67 12.29 -0.49 -5.22
N ASN A 68 11.99 -1.59 -5.92
CA ASN A 68 11.84 -2.92 -5.34
C ASN A 68 12.70 -3.97 -6.06
N GLU A 69 13.89 -4.26 -5.50
CA GLU A 69 14.80 -5.33 -5.97
C GLU A 69 14.09 -6.70 -6.10
N ASN A 70 13.13 -6.99 -5.23
CA ASN A 70 12.32 -8.23 -5.24
C ASN A 70 10.87 -7.96 -5.69
N PHE A 71 10.68 -7.19 -6.76
CA PHE A 71 9.36 -6.78 -7.24
C PHE A 71 8.36 -7.95 -7.33
N ALA A 72 8.65 -8.99 -8.11
CA ALA A 72 7.69 -10.06 -8.36
C ALA A 72 7.33 -10.90 -7.10
N PRO A 73 8.29 -11.39 -6.29
CA PRO A 73 7.97 -12.07 -5.04
C PRO A 73 7.15 -11.22 -4.08
N ARG A 74 7.47 -9.92 -4.00
CA ARG A 74 6.77 -8.97 -3.13
C ARG A 74 5.35 -8.69 -3.62
N THR A 75 5.15 -8.53 -4.92
CA THR A 75 3.82 -8.37 -5.54
C THR A 75 2.96 -9.60 -5.24
N LYS A 76 3.51 -10.81 -5.36
CA LYS A 76 2.79 -12.02 -4.95
C LYS A 76 2.39 -12.00 -3.49
N GLU A 77 3.32 -11.71 -2.58
CA GLU A 77 3.03 -11.65 -1.13
C GLU A 77 1.90 -10.65 -0.83
N LEU A 78 1.95 -9.47 -1.45
CA LEU A 78 0.97 -8.40 -1.26
C LEU A 78 -0.46 -8.88 -1.61
N PHE A 79 -0.61 -9.47 -2.79
CA PHE A 79 -1.91 -9.89 -3.33
C PHE A 79 -2.32 -11.32 -2.96
N THR A 80 -1.49 -12.07 -2.20
CA THR A 80 -1.79 -13.46 -1.81
C THR A 80 -3.19 -13.62 -1.20
N PRO A 81 -3.64 -12.78 -0.24
CA PRO A 81 -4.99 -12.93 0.33
C PRO A 81 -6.12 -12.71 -0.67
N GLU A 82 -5.92 -11.83 -1.65
CA GLU A 82 -6.90 -11.62 -2.72
C GLU A 82 -6.93 -12.80 -3.70
N ILE A 83 -5.77 -13.37 -4.02
CA ILE A 83 -5.68 -14.59 -4.82
C ILE A 83 -6.33 -15.77 -4.10
N GLU A 84 -6.15 -15.90 -2.79
CA GLU A 84 -6.83 -16.90 -1.97
C GLU A 84 -8.35 -16.71 -1.97
N ALA A 85 -8.83 -15.46 -1.87
CA ALA A 85 -10.25 -15.13 -1.98
C ALA A 85 -10.84 -15.57 -3.33
N VAL A 86 -10.13 -15.34 -4.44
CA VAL A 86 -10.57 -15.77 -5.78
C VAL A 86 -10.61 -17.30 -5.87
N LYS A 87 -9.59 -18.00 -5.38
CA LYS A 87 -9.58 -19.48 -5.35
C LYS A 87 -10.73 -20.04 -4.52
N GLU A 88 -11.01 -19.43 -3.38
CA GLU A 88 -12.14 -19.81 -2.52
C GLU A 88 -13.48 -19.57 -3.23
N ALA A 89 -13.65 -18.43 -3.90
CA ALA A 89 -14.84 -18.12 -4.66
C ALA A 89 -15.05 -19.08 -5.84
N MET A 90 -14.00 -19.42 -6.58
CA MET A 90 -14.07 -20.42 -7.66
C MET A 90 -14.44 -21.82 -7.16
N LYS A 91 -14.02 -22.18 -5.93
CA LYS A 91 -14.34 -23.47 -5.32
C LYS A 91 -15.77 -23.53 -4.79
N THR A 92 -16.26 -22.44 -4.20
CA THR A 92 -17.53 -22.42 -3.46
C THR A 92 -18.70 -21.82 -4.24
N GLY A 93 -18.41 -21.04 -5.29
CA GLY A 93 -19.38 -20.20 -5.98
C GLY A 93 -19.79 -18.94 -5.21
N ASN A 94 -19.13 -18.64 -4.08
CA ASN A 94 -19.45 -17.50 -3.20
C ASN A 94 -18.35 -16.45 -3.28
N TYR A 95 -18.73 -15.23 -3.65
CA TYR A 95 -17.85 -14.09 -3.81
C TYR A 95 -18.07 -13.12 -2.64
N VAL A 96 -17.01 -12.85 -1.88
CA VAL A 96 -17.05 -11.89 -0.79
C VAL A 96 -16.14 -10.71 -1.13
N ALA A 97 -16.73 -9.53 -1.21
CA ALA A 97 -16.04 -8.32 -1.59
C ALA A 97 -16.25 -7.22 -0.57
N TRP A 98 -15.27 -6.33 -0.44
CA TRP A 98 -15.40 -5.07 0.26
C TRP A 98 -15.35 -3.93 -0.74
N ARG A 99 -16.41 -3.13 -0.81
CA ARG A 99 -16.59 -2.11 -1.84
C ARG A 99 -17.26 -0.84 -1.33
N PRO A 100 -17.08 0.31 -1.99
CA PRO A 100 -17.77 1.54 -1.63
C PRO A 100 -19.29 1.38 -1.75
N ILE A 101 -20.04 2.07 -0.90
CA ILE A 101 -21.51 2.05 -0.93
C ILE A 101 -22.04 2.98 -2.04
N ASP A 102 -21.38 4.12 -2.24
CA ASP A 102 -21.88 5.19 -3.10
C ASP A 102 -21.57 4.96 -4.58
N LYS A 103 -22.53 5.32 -5.45
CA LYS A 103 -22.33 5.40 -6.90
C LYS A 103 -21.40 6.57 -7.26
N PRO A 104 -20.58 6.47 -8.32
CA PRO A 104 -20.45 5.33 -9.25
C PRO A 104 -19.49 4.22 -8.78
N TRP A 105 -18.87 4.38 -7.61
CA TRP A 105 -17.78 3.52 -7.12
C TRP A 105 -18.24 2.15 -6.60
N ASN A 106 -19.54 1.98 -6.33
CA ASN A 106 -20.13 0.74 -5.81
C ASN A 106 -20.05 -0.48 -6.75
N GLN A 107 -19.51 -0.32 -7.95
CA GLN A 107 -19.19 -1.42 -8.85
C GLN A 107 -17.77 -1.97 -8.67
N GLN A 108 -16.87 -1.20 -8.05
CA GLN A 108 -15.47 -1.57 -7.84
C GLN A 108 -15.30 -2.34 -6.54
N ASP A 109 -14.85 -3.60 -6.64
CA ASP A 109 -14.44 -4.37 -5.47
C ASP A 109 -13.04 -3.88 -5.03
N CYS A 110 -12.96 -3.09 -3.95
CA CYS A 110 -11.70 -2.55 -3.44
C CYS A 110 -10.79 -3.64 -2.87
N GLN A 111 -11.39 -4.65 -2.24
CA GLN A 111 -10.67 -5.78 -1.66
C GLN A 111 -11.50 -7.05 -1.80
N ARG A 112 -10.83 -8.13 -2.20
CA ARG A 112 -11.40 -9.48 -2.20
C ARG A 112 -11.16 -10.12 -0.84
N VAL A 113 -12.21 -10.70 -0.27
CA VAL A 113 -12.23 -11.16 1.12
C VAL A 113 -12.30 -12.69 1.14
N CYS A 114 -11.41 -13.32 1.91
CA CYS A 114 -11.35 -14.77 2.08
C CYS A 114 -11.70 -15.21 3.51
N CYS A 115 -11.79 -16.52 3.73
CA CYS A 115 -12.04 -17.15 5.03
C CYS A 115 -11.10 -16.69 6.17
N ASN A 116 -9.86 -16.30 5.85
CA ASN A 116 -8.85 -15.83 6.81
C ASN A 116 -8.91 -14.31 7.06
N SER A 117 -9.88 -13.61 6.46
CA SER A 117 -10.04 -12.17 6.62
C SER A 117 -10.71 -11.83 7.95
N ARG A 118 -10.31 -10.70 8.55
CA ARG A 118 -10.79 -10.26 9.86
C ARG A 118 -12.11 -9.51 9.75
N CYS A 119 -13.04 -9.84 10.64
CA CYS A 119 -14.26 -9.09 10.90
C CYS A 119 -13.98 -7.94 11.88
N PHE A 120 -14.79 -6.88 11.85
CA PHE A 120 -14.78 -5.79 12.82
C PHE A 120 -14.88 -6.28 14.27
N CYS A 121 -15.47 -7.46 14.53
CA CYS A 121 -15.50 -8.04 15.86
C CYS A 121 -14.18 -8.65 16.35
N GLY A 122 -13.16 -8.74 15.49
CA GLY A 122 -11.87 -9.35 15.76
C GLY A 122 -11.73 -10.83 15.35
N HIS A 123 -12.84 -11.50 14.99
CA HIS A 123 -12.83 -12.90 14.54
C HIS A 123 -12.71 -13.02 13.01
N LEU A 124 -12.24 -14.16 12.54
CA LEU A 124 -12.06 -14.48 11.12
C LEU A 124 -13.39 -14.84 10.44
N LEU A 125 -13.45 -14.76 9.12
CA LEU A 125 -14.65 -15.11 8.36
C LEU A 125 -15.03 -16.60 8.51
N ASN A 126 -14.05 -17.51 8.60
CA ASN A 126 -14.31 -18.93 8.89
C ASN A 126 -14.84 -19.21 10.31
N GLU A 127 -14.76 -18.23 11.22
CA GLU A 127 -15.38 -18.28 12.55
C GLU A 127 -16.82 -17.70 12.54
N HIS A 128 -17.35 -17.39 11.36
CA HIS A 128 -18.74 -17.01 11.14
C HIS A 128 -19.52 -18.14 10.46
N ASP A 129 -20.85 -18.05 10.48
CA ASP A 129 -21.74 -18.95 9.75
C ASP A 129 -21.36 -19.05 8.26
N SER A 130 -21.66 -20.16 7.62
CA SER A 130 -21.50 -20.24 6.17
C SER A 130 -22.55 -19.37 5.46
N PHE A 131 -22.10 -18.56 4.50
CA PHE A 131 -23.00 -17.83 3.62
C PHE A 131 -23.88 -18.81 2.82
N SER A 132 -25.15 -18.47 2.69
CA SER A 132 -26.11 -19.23 1.87
C SER A 132 -27.24 -18.30 1.43
N ALA A 133 -28.07 -18.71 0.47
CA ALA A 133 -29.23 -17.93 0.04
C ALA A 133 -30.20 -17.53 1.19
N LYS A 134 -30.17 -18.26 2.32
CA LYS A 134 -30.94 -17.92 3.54
C LYS A 134 -30.17 -17.04 4.52
N ILE A 135 -28.84 -17.11 4.52
CA ILE A 135 -27.94 -16.39 5.41
C ILE A 135 -27.12 -15.42 4.57
N ILE A 136 -27.67 -14.22 4.38
CA ILE A 136 -27.05 -13.17 3.55
C ILE A 136 -25.81 -12.60 4.23
N VAL A 137 -25.84 -12.45 5.55
CA VAL A 137 -24.72 -11.93 6.34
C VAL A 137 -24.40 -12.90 7.48
N PRO A 138 -23.32 -13.70 7.35
CA PRO A 138 -22.87 -14.65 8.37
C PRO A 138 -22.71 -14.05 9.77
N LYS A 139 -23.31 -14.67 10.79
CA LYS A 139 -23.08 -14.27 12.19
C LYS A 139 -21.84 -14.94 12.75
N CYS A 140 -21.23 -14.34 13.78
CA CYS A 140 -20.07 -14.94 14.42
C CYS A 140 -20.50 -16.10 15.34
N ASN A 141 -19.76 -17.20 15.28
CA ASN A 141 -19.99 -18.41 16.07
C ASN A 141 -19.28 -18.37 17.43
N HIS A 142 -18.48 -17.34 17.69
CA HIS A 142 -17.75 -17.21 18.94
C HIS A 142 -18.69 -16.86 20.09
N THR A 143 -18.66 -17.67 21.15
CA THR A 143 -19.50 -17.51 22.34
C THR A 143 -19.33 -16.11 22.94
N GLY A 144 -20.45 -15.40 23.11
CA GLY A 144 -20.45 -14.04 23.68
C GLY A 144 -20.09 -12.93 22.70
N CYS A 145 -19.82 -13.23 21.42
CA CYS A 145 -19.66 -12.19 20.42
C CYS A 145 -21.02 -11.55 20.07
N LEU A 146 -21.09 -10.22 20.14
CA LEU A 146 -22.33 -9.47 19.89
C LEU A 146 -22.52 -9.04 18.44
N CYS A 147 -21.58 -9.35 17.54
CA CYS A 147 -21.70 -8.91 16.16
C CYS A 147 -22.90 -9.58 15.48
N LYS A 148 -23.61 -8.81 14.65
CA LYS A 148 -24.81 -9.29 13.94
C LYS A 148 -24.51 -9.84 12.54
N GLY A 149 -23.27 -9.75 12.11
CA GLY A 149 -22.86 -10.08 10.77
C GLY A 149 -21.38 -9.82 10.54
N PHE A 150 -20.78 -10.56 9.63
CA PHE A 150 -19.42 -10.32 9.18
C PHE A 150 -19.30 -8.94 8.52
N LYS A 151 -18.33 -8.15 8.96
CA LYS A 151 -17.98 -6.84 8.41
C LYS A 151 -16.48 -6.79 8.27
N PHE A 152 -15.97 -6.89 7.04
CA PHE A 152 -14.55 -6.88 6.77
C PHE A 152 -13.90 -5.63 7.35
N ILE A 153 -12.77 -5.81 8.02
CA ILE A 153 -11.89 -4.72 8.43
C ILE A 153 -10.47 -5.04 7.99
N PRO A 154 -9.76 -4.10 7.34
CA PRO A 154 -8.36 -4.32 7.02
C PRO A 154 -7.54 -4.68 8.25
N SER A 155 -6.67 -5.68 8.07
CA SER A 155 -5.85 -6.27 9.14
C SER A 155 -4.36 -6.27 8.80
N ARG A 156 -4.00 -5.74 7.63
CA ARG A 156 -2.62 -5.53 7.20
C ARG A 156 -2.40 -4.05 6.86
N PRO A 157 -1.25 -3.44 7.21
CA PRO A 157 -0.95 -2.07 6.80
C PRO A 157 -1.01 -1.87 5.29
N GLU A 158 -0.67 -2.91 4.52
CA GLU A 158 -0.66 -2.87 3.06
C GLU A 158 -2.06 -2.67 2.44
N GLU A 159 -3.12 -3.18 3.09
CA GLU A 159 -4.52 -3.05 2.63
C GLU A 159 -5.06 -1.61 2.73
N VAL A 160 -4.37 -0.78 3.52
CA VAL A 160 -4.75 0.62 3.81
C VAL A 160 -3.67 1.60 3.37
N GLY A 161 -2.72 1.14 2.53
CA GLY A 161 -1.67 1.99 1.97
C GLY A 161 -0.58 2.39 2.97
N GLU A 162 -0.64 1.92 4.23
CA GLU A 162 0.32 2.23 5.29
C GLU A 162 1.55 1.31 5.27
N PHE A 163 2.05 0.96 4.08
CA PHE A 163 3.14 0.00 3.88
C PHE A 163 4.46 0.41 4.56
N TRP A 164 4.64 1.69 4.93
CA TRP A 164 5.82 2.15 5.65
C TRP A 164 5.86 1.68 7.10
N ILE A 165 4.71 1.32 7.69
CA ILE A 165 4.64 0.83 9.08
C ILE A 165 5.42 -0.49 9.22
N THR A 166 5.41 -1.34 8.20
CA THR A 166 6.10 -2.64 8.22
C THR A 166 7.63 -2.53 8.23
N LYS A 167 8.17 -1.35 7.95
CA LYS A 167 9.62 -1.08 7.98
C LYS A 167 10.14 -0.72 9.38
N ARG A 168 9.26 -0.53 10.37
CA ARG A 168 9.68 -0.23 11.74
C ARG A 168 10.24 -1.50 12.38
N SER A 169 11.33 -1.35 13.13
CA SER A 169 12.05 -2.47 13.75
C SER A 169 11.22 -3.22 14.80
N ASP A 170 10.28 -2.54 15.44
CA ASP A 170 9.38 -3.04 16.48
C ASP A 170 7.99 -3.44 15.93
N PHE A 171 7.83 -3.48 14.61
CA PHE A 171 6.54 -3.82 14.01
C PHE A 171 6.24 -5.32 14.13
N ASP A 172 5.13 -5.63 14.79
CA ASP A 172 4.53 -6.96 14.82
C ASP A 172 3.26 -7.00 13.95
N ARG A 173 3.31 -7.79 12.88
CA ARG A 173 2.19 -7.98 11.94
C ARG A 173 0.97 -8.62 12.64
N SER A 174 1.18 -9.49 13.62
CA SER A 174 0.09 -10.21 14.31
C SER A 174 -0.71 -9.31 15.27
N ALA A 175 -0.03 -8.32 15.85
CA ALA A 175 -0.61 -7.33 16.75
C ALA A 175 -1.22 -6.12 16.02
N TYR A 176 -1.00 -5.96 14.71
CA TYR A 176 -1.52 -4.81 13.98
C TYR A 176 -3.05 -4.78 14.00
N ARG A 177 -3.60 -3.62 14.38
CA ARG A 177 -5.03 -3.33 14.34
C ARG A 177 -5.21 -1.92 13.81
N VAL A 178 -6.09 -1.77 12.83
CA VAL A 178 -6.45 -0.44 12.34
C VAL A 178 -7.12 0.38 13.43
N LYS A 179 -6.86 1.68 13.38
CA LYS A 179 -7.27 2.65 14.41
C LYS A 179 -8.43 3.51 13.94
N CYS A 180 -9.24 3.90 14.91
CA CYS A 180 -10.20 4.99 14.78
C CYS A 180 -9.46 6.34 14.88
N LYS A 181 -10.10 7.44 14.43
CA LYS A 181 -9.63 8.82 14.65
C LYS A 181 -9.42 9.14 16.14
N CYS A 182 -10.09 8.42 17.04
CA CYS A 182 -9.86 8.51 18.49
C CYS A 182 -8.57 7.81 18.99
N LYS A 183 -7.78 7.22 18.07
CA LYS A 183 -6.53 6.48 18.29
C LYS A 183 -6.67 5.09 18.91
N HIS A 184 -7.85 4.71 19.37
CA HIS A 184 -8.16 3.33 19.77
C HIS A 184 -8.39 2.42 18.56
N THR A 185 -8.08 1.15 18.71
CA THR A 185 -8.24 0.10 17.71
C THR A 185 -9.72 -0.22 17.45
N HIS A 186 -10.01 -0.88 16.33
CA HIS A 186 -11.39 -1.33 16.06
C HIS A 186 -11.92 -2.34 17.09
N GLU A 187 -11.07 -3.21 17.65
CA GLU A 187 -11.46 -4.19 18.67
C GLU A 187 -11.82 -3.54 20.02
N GLU A 188 -11.32 -2.32 20.27
CA GLU A 188 -11.72 -1.47 21.40
C GLU A 188 -13.05 -0.75 21.18
N HIS A 189 -13.67 -0.89 19.99
CA HIS A 189 -15.03 -0.44 19.73
C HIS A 189 -16.01 -1.62 19.86
N ALA A 190 -17.27 -1.32 20.18
CA ALA A 190 -18.32 -2.33 20.20
C ALA A 190 -18.62 -2.78 18.78
N SER A 191 -18.68 -4.09 18.52
CA SER A 191 -18.98 -4.64 17.19
C SER A 191 -20.44 -4.50 16.77
N TYR A 192 -21.31 -4.14 17.72
CA TYR A 192 -22.71 -3.80 17.55
C TYR A 192 -23.20 -3.08 18.82
N PRO A 193 -24.17 -2.14 18.74
CA PRO A 193 -24.77 -1.57 17.53
C PRO A 193 -23.91 -0.50 16.86
N VAL A 194 -24.29 -0.13 15.63
CA VAL A 194 -23.82 1.08 14.94
C VAL A 194 -24.16 2.30 15.81
N PRO A 195 -23.27 3.29 15.98
CA PRO A 195 -22.05 3.58 15.19
C PRO A 195 -20.76 2.95 15.73
N TYR A 196 -20.85 1.81 16.44
CA TYR A 196 -19.70 1.10 17.02
C TYR A 196 -19.00 1.94 18.08
N GLN A 197 -19.65 2.14 19.22
CA GLN A 197 -19.15 3.00 20.29
C GLN A 197 -17.80 2.51 20.85
N CYS A 198 -16.88 3.42 21.15
CA CYS A 198 -15.62 3.07 21.80
C CYS A 198 -15.87 2.64 23.26
N LYS A 199 -15.25 1.53 23.67
CA LYS A 199 -15.39 0.95 25.02
C LYS A 199 -14.34 1.50 26.00
N VAL A 200 -13.35 2.25 25.51
CA VAL A 200 -12.27 2.80 26.35
C VAL A 200 -12.82 3.93 27.21
N LYS A 201 -12.61 3.81 28.53
CA LYS A 201 -13.08 4.78 29.52
C LYS A 201 -12.54 6.18 29.21
N GLY A 202 -13.44 7.16 29.17
CA GLY A 202 -13.09 8.56 28.92
C GLY A 202 -12.97 8.94 27.43
N CYS A 203 -13.10 7.98 26.50
CA CYS A 203 -13.19 8.30 25.08
C CYS A 203 -14.54 8.97 24.76
N ARG A 204 -14.51 10.02 23.93
CA ARG A 204 -15.71 10.79 23.53
C ARG A 204 -15.99 10.72 22.02
N CYS A 205 -15.44 9.73 21.32
CA CYS A 205 -15.75 9.59 19.90
C CYS A 205 -17.20 9.15 19.73
N SER A 206 -17.86 9.66 18.68
CA SER A 206 -19.26 9.36 18.39
C SER A 206 -19.49 7.94 17.88
N GLY A 207 -18.42 7.24 17.50
CA GLY A 207 -18.43 5.90 16.91
C GLY A 207 -17.10 5.62 16.22
N PHE A 208 -16.97 4.44 15.62
CA PHE A 208 -15.77 4.10 14.85
C PHE A 208 -15.72 4.93 13.56
N SER A 209 -14.66 5.74 13.43
CA SER A 209 -14.30 6.44 12.20
C SER A 209 -12.85 6.10 11.88
N SER A 210 -12.58 5.45 10.75
CA SER A 210 -11.21 5.04 10.40
C SER A 210 -10.24 6.23 10.37
N ALA A 211 -9.05 6.04 10.96
CA ALA A 211 -7.92 6.96 10.82
C ALA A 211 -7.15 6.73 9.51
N PHE A 212 -7.45 5.64 8.81
CA PHE A 212 -6.90 5.27 7.52
C PHE A 212 -7.93 5.48 6.40
N LEU A 213 -7.44 5.46 5.16
CA LEU A 213 -8.21 5.45 3.92
C LEU A 213 -7.97 4.13 3.19
N CYS A 214 -8.95 3.68 2.40
CA CYS A 214 -8.81 2.52 1.54
C CYS A 214 -7.72 2.76 0.49
N ALA A 215 -6.78 1.82 0.34
CA ALA A 215 -5.69 1.95 -0.62
C ALA A 215 -6.14 1.97 -2.10
N ALA A 216 -7.37 1.49 -2.38
CA ALA A 216 -7.89 1.37 -3.74
C ALA A 216 -8.76 2.55 -4.18
N CYS A 217 -9.39 3.28 -3.25
CA CYS A 217 -10.37 4.33 -3.59
C CYS A 217 -10.32 5.58 -2.68
N ASP A 218 -9.39 5.64 -1.73
CA ASP A 218 -9.19 6.77 -0.81
C ASP A 218 -10.38 7.13 0.09
N LYS A 219 -11.37 6.24 0.23
CA LYS A 219 -12.53 6.42 1.12
C LYS A 219 -12.30 5.86 2.51
N HIS A 220 -13.04 6.38 3.50
CA HIS A 220 -13.02 5.86 4.86
C HIS A 220 -13.71 4.48 4.96
N TRP A 221 -13.40 3.73 6.02
CA TRP A 221 -13.95 2.39 6.21
C TRP A 221 -15.48 2.34 6.28
N HIS A 222 -16.11 3.35 6.88
CA HIS A 222 -17.57 3.42 7.03
C HIS A 222 -18.31 3.81 5.75
N GLU A 223 -17.58 4.19 4.69
CA GLU A 223 -18.12 4.42 3.34
C GLU A 223 -18.13 3.14 2.48
N HIS A 224 -17.78 1.99 3.09
CA HIS A 224 -17.74 0.70 2.43
C HIS A 224 -18.70 -0.29 3.09
N GLU A 225 -19.11 -1.28 2.31
CA GLU A 225 -19.85 -2.45 2.76
C GLU A 225 -19.11 -3.73 2.41
N THR A 226 -19.36 -4.78 3.19
CA THR A 226 -18.97 -6.14 2.83
C THR A 226 -20.17 -6.81 2.19
N VAL A 227 -19.99 -7.27 0.96
CA VAL A 227 -21.05 -7.89 0.16
C VAL A 227 -20.72 -9.35 -0.05
N PHE A 228 -21.75 -10.18 0.10
CA PHE A 228 -21.73 -11.60 -0.20
C PHE A 228 -22.63 -11.83 -1.40
N GLU A 229 -22.07 -12.34 -2.49
CA GLU A 229 -22.77 -12.59 -3.74
C GLU A 229 -22.46 -14.00 -4.21
N THR A 230 -23.45 -14.69 -4.76
CA THR A 230 -23.23 -15.94 -5.51
C THR A 230 -22.69 -15.63 -6.90
N GLU A 231 -22.06 -16.62 -7.54
CA GLU A 231 -21.61 -16.49 -8.93
C GLU A 231 -22.76 -16.13 -9.88
N VAL A 232 -23.96 -16.66 -9.62
CA VAL A 232 -25.16 -16.40 -10.42
C VAL A 232 -25.59 -14.94 -10.30
N GLU A 233 -25.65 -14.40 -9.08
CA GLU A 233 -25.98 -12.99 -8.84
C GLU A 233 -24.96 -12.07 -9.51
N ARG A 234 -23.66 -12.36 -9.37
CA ARG A 234 -22.61 -11.56 -10.04
C ARG A 234 -22.72 -11.58 -11.55
N LYS A 235 -22.97 -12.76 -12.16
CA LYS A 235 -23.18 -12.87 -13.61
C LYS A 235 -24.40 -12.08 -14.07
N ALA A 236 -25.50 -12.15 -13.31
CA ALA A 236 -26.72 -11.40 -13.61
C ALA A 236 -26.49 -9.88 -13.58
N ASP A 237 -25.67 -9.41 -12.64
CA ASP A 237 -25.27 -8.00 -12.53
C ASP A 237 -24.13 -7.60 -13.48
N GLY A 238 -23.68 -8.50 -14.36
CA GLY A 238 -22.58 -8.24 -15.30
C GLY A 238 -21.21 -8.04 -14.63
N ARG A 239 -21.03 -8.56 -13.41
CA ARG A 239 -19.80 -8.44 -12.61
C ARG A 239 -18.79 -9.55 -12.95
N PRO A 240 -17.49 -9.29 -12.75
CA PRO A 240 -16.46 -10.31 -13.00
C PRO A 240 -16.58 -11.49 -12.05
N VAL A 241 -16.28 -12.68 -12.59
CA VAL A 241 -16.28 -13.99 -11.92
C VAL A 241 -15.08 -14.81 -12.38
N GLY A 242 -14.66 -15.80 -11.59
CA GLY A 242 -13.52 -16.66 -11.91
C GLY A 242 -12.22 -15.87 -12.11
N GLU A 243 -11.48 -16.19 -13.18
CA GLU A 243 -10.22 -15.51 -13.52
C GLU A 243 -10.41 -14.02 -13.82
N ALA A 244 -11.56 -13.61 -14.34
CA ALA A 244 -11.87 -12.19 -14.58
C ALA A 244 -11.99 -11.39 -13.28
N TRP A 245 -12.13 -12.06 -12.13
CA TRP A 245 -12.13 -11.44 -10.81
C TRP A 245 -10.74 -11.46 -10.15
N LEU A 246 -9.66 -11.86 -10.82
CA LEU A 246 -8.31 -11.76 -10.25
C LEU A 246 -7.88 -10.30 -10.03
N PRO A 247 -6.99 -10.00 -9.06
CA PRO A 247 -6.27 -8.73 -9.03
C PRO A 247 -5.57 -8.49 -10.36
N PHE A 248 -5.69 -7.28 -10.90
CA PHE A 248 -5.13 -6.88 -12.20
C PHE A 248 -5.63 -7.72 -13.39
N ALA A 249 -6.86 -8.24 -13.38
CA ALA A 249 -7.40 -9.02 -14.50
C ALA A 249 -7.32 -8.27 -15.85
N GLU A 250 -7.38 -6.93 -15.81
CA GLU A 250 -7.21 -6.03 -16.96
C GLU A 250 -5.75 -5.88 -17.44
N LEU A 251 -4.78 -6.26 -16.61
CA LEU A 251 -3.35 -6.32 -16.91
C LEU A 251 -2.85 -7.78 -16.74
N PRO A 252 -3.15 -8.69 -17.68
CA PRO A 252 -2.93 -10.13 -17.50
C PRO A 252 -1.51 -10.51 -17.10
N GLU A 253 -0.52 -9.79 -17.62
CA GLU A 253 0.89 -10.05 -17.30
C GLU A 253 1.24 -9.64 -15.86
N LEU A 254 0.64 -8.56 -15.34
CA LEU A 254 0.79 -8.18 -13.94
C LEU A 254 0.00 -9.12 -13.01
N ALA A 255 -1.18 -9.58 -13.43
CA ALA A 255 -1.94 -10.61 -12.72
C ALA A 255 -1.13 -11.92 -12.60
N LYS A 256 -0.41 -12.34 -13.65
CA LYS A 256 0.50 -13.50 -13.61
C LYS A 256 1.62 -13.32 -12.59
N ILE A 257 2.20 -12.11 -12.49
CA ILE A 257 3.22 -11.79 -11.49
C ILE A 257 2.62 -11.90 -10.08
N ALA A 258 1.44 -11.32 -9.85
CA ALA A 258 0.74 -11.42 -8.56
C ALA A 258 0.37 -12.86 -8.19
N LEU A 259 0.04 -13.69 -9.17
CA LEU A 259 -0.30 -15.10 -8.95
C LEU A 259 0.92 -15.99 -8.68
N THR A 260 1.98 -15.84 -9.47
CA THR A 260 3.12 -16.78 -9.49
C THR A 260 4.29 -16.29 -8.65
N GLY A 261 4.50 -14.97 -8.58
CA GLY A 261 5.71 -14.34 -8.05
C GLY A 261 6.92 -14.44 -8.95
N VAL A 262 6.73 -14.90 -10.19
CA VAL A 262 7.77 -14.97 -11.22
C VAL A 262 7.72 -13.68 -12.02
N ASP A 263 8.85 -12.99 -12.13
CA ASP A 263 8.94 -11.77 -12.93
C ASP A 263 8.98 -12.11 -14.43
N ASN A 264 8.52 -11.18 -15.25
CA ASN A 264 8.64 -11.25 -16.69
C ASN A 264 9.39 -9.98 -17.19
N PRO A 265 10.66 -10.11 -17.59
CA PRO A 265 11.52 -8.97 -17.93
C PRO A 265 11.05 -8.18 -19.16
N ASP A 266 10.18 -8.78 -19.98
CA ASP A 266 9.64 -8.15 -21.18
C ASP A 266 8.59 -7.08 -20.85
N ILE A 267 7.98 -7.13 -19.66
CA ILE A 267 6.98 -6.15 -19.21
C ILE A 267 7.67 -4.93 -18.63
N GLN A 268 8.01 -3.92 -19.41
CA GLN A 268 8.71 -2.74 -18.88
C GLN A 268 7.79 -1.55 -18.61
N THR A 269 6.58 -1.58 -19.19
CA THR A 269 5.58 -0.52 -19.09
C THR A 269 4.18 -1.10 -18.85
N LEU A 270 3.22 -0.27 -18.42
CA LEU A 270 1.81 -0.66 -18.35
C LEU A 270 1.28 -1.17 -19.69
N MET A 271 1.74 -0.60 -20.81
CA MET A 271 1.37 -1.04 -22.15
C MET A 271 1.76 -2.50 -22.38
N ASP A 272 2.95 -2.89 -21.93
CA ASP A 272 3.46 -4.26 -22.04
C ASP A 272 2.67 -5.25 -21.17
N ALA A 273 1.88 -4.75 -20.22
CA ALA A 273 1.02 -5.56 -19.37
C ALA A 273 -0.40 -5.74 -19.91
N LEU A 274 -0.81 -4.96 -20.92
CA LEU A 274 -2.13 -5.05 -21.54
C LEU A 274 -2.29 -6.26 -22.48
N PRO A 275 -3.51 -6.73 -22.74
CA PRO A 275 -3.81 -7.69 -23.81
C PRO A 275 -3.33 -7.20 -25.18
N THR A 276 -2.84 -8.12 -26.03
CA THR A 276 -2.24 -7.79 -27.35
C THR A 276 -3.18 -7.00 -28.27
N ASN A 277 -4.47 -7.37 -28.27
CA ASN A 277 -5.52 -6.68 -29.03
C ASN A 277 -5.76 -5.23 -28.53
N SER A 278 -5.58 -4.97 -27.23
CA SER A 278 -5.71 -3.62 -26.67
C SER A 278 -4.51 -2.74 -27.05
N ARG A 279 -3.30 -3.31 -27.15
CA ARG A 279 -2.09 -2.56 -27.54
C ARG A 279 -2.18 -1.99 -28.96
N GLN A 280 -2.83 -2.72 -29.87
CA GLN A 280 -2.95 -2.34 -31.29
C GLN A 280 -3.96 -1.21 -31.53
N ASN A 281 -4.87 -0.97 -30.59
CA ASN A 281 -5.97 -0.01 -30.73
C ASN A 281 -5.71 1.33 -30.01
N ILE A 282 -4.52 1.55 -29.45
CA ILE A 282 -4.19 2.80 -28.76
C ILE A 282 -3.59 3.77 -29.78
N PRO A 283 -4.25 4.90 -30.08
CA PRO A 283 -3.73 5.88 -31.03
C PRO A 283 -2.41 6.46 -30.51
N GLU A 284 -1.41 6.53 -31.39
CA GLU A 284 -0.05 7.02 -31.13
C GLU A 284 -0.01 8.45 -30.51
N GLN A 285 -1.11 9.21 -30.63
CA GLN A 285 -1.27 10.57 -30.11
C GLN A 285 -1.46 10.69 -28.59
N GLN A 286 -1.72 9.60 -27.85
CA GLN A 286 -1.88 9.64 -26.38
C GLN A 286 -0.57 9.41 -25.59
N ILE A 287 0.57 9.25 -26.27
CA ILE A 287 1.86 8.86 -25.67
C ILE A 287 2.76 10.07 -25.33
N LEU A 288 2.39 11.30 -25.67
CA LEU A 288 3.18 12.47 -25.29
C LEU A 288 3.01 12.77 -23.79
N PRO A 289 4.09 12.79 -22.98
CA PRO A 289 4.00 13.38 -21.66
C PRO A 289 3.62 14.85 -21.85
N ALA A 290 2.64 15.32 -21.09
CA ALA A 290 2.36 16.74 -20.96
C ALA A 290 3.61 17.42 -20.37
N LEU A 291 4.56 17.79 -21.23
CA LEU A 291 5.58 18.77 -20.92
C LEU A 291 4.82 20.07 -20.77
N CYS A 292 4.49 20.39 -19.51
CA CYS A 292 3.97 21.66 -19.09
C CYS A 292 4.83 22.76 -19.71
N GLU A 293 4.27 23.48 -20.67
CA GLU A 293 4.84 24.69 -21.23
C GLU A 293 4.87 25.76 -20.12
N LEU A 294 5.90 25.70 -19.26
CA LEU A 294 6.35 26.82 -18.46
C LEU A 294 7.37 27.62 -19.28
N LYS A 295 6.90 28.16 -20.39
CA LYS A 295 7.51 29.31 -21.04
C LYS A 295 6.37 30.28 -21.31
N ASP A 296 6.49 31.46 -20.74
CA ASP A 296 5.65 32.65 -20.93
C ASP A 296 4.76 33.02 -19.73
N LEU A 297 5.43 33.41 -18.65
CA LEU A 297 5.00 34.54 -17.82
C LEU A 297 6.18 35.51 -17.75
N LYS A 298 6.11 36.55 -18.59
CA LYS A 298 6.86 37.81 -18.44
C LYS A 298 6.23 38.64 -17.33
#